data_AF-A0A3D5GNT3-F1
#
_entry.id   AF-A0A3D5GNT3-F1
#
_cell.length_a   1.000
_cell.length_b   1.000
_cell.length_c   1.000
_cell.angle_alpha   90.00
_cell.angle_beta   90.00
_cell.angle_gamma   90.00
#
_symmetry.space_group_name_H-M   'P 1'
#
loop_
_entity.id
_entity.type
_entity.pdbx_description
1 polymer ?
#
loop_
_entity_poly.entity_id
_entity_poly.type
_entity_poly.pdbx_seq_one_letter_code
_entity_poly.pdbx_strand_id
1 'polypeptide(L)'
;MSDLEEFRNEVGTTGSVCVKGGGTRWDVGGEVGQGVRVVSAPSGIDAYDPAEMTVLVGAGTTLTALAEVLAEHRQEVALAGPVGSTVGGAL
;
A
#
# COMPACT_ATOMS: atom_id res chain seq x y z
N MET A 1 -3.20 -7.42 18.22
CA MET A 1 -3.76 -6.23 17.55
C MET A 1 -3.56 -6.50 16.07
N SER A 2 -4.56 -6.30 15.22
CA SER A 2 -4.36 -6.53 13.77
C SER A 2 -3.54 -5.38 13.16
N ASP A 3 -2.86 -5.61 12.05
CA ASP A 3 -2.08 -4.58 11.34
C ASP A 3 -2.93 -3.33 11.02
N LEU A 4 -4.22 -3.51 10.74
CA LEU A 4 -5.15 -2.42 10.51
C LEU A 4 -5.46 -1.62 11.80
N GLU A 5 -5.56 -2.30 12.95
CA GLU A 5 -5.74 -1.62 14.24
C GLU A 5 -4.51 -0.81 14.62
N GLU A 6 -3.31 -1.34 14.37
CA GLU A 6 -2.04 -0.63 14.60
C GLU A 6 -1.96 0.60 13.69
N PHE A 7 -2.23 0.44 12.39
CA PHE A 7 -2.27 1.55 11.44
C PHE A 7 -3.29 2.62 11.83
N ARG A 8 -4.50 2.22 12.25
CA ARG A 8 -5.52 3.15 12.76
C ARG A 8 -5.00 3.94 13.97
N ASN A 9 -4.30 3.28 14.88
CA ASN A 9 -3.74 3.94 16.06
C ASN A 9 -2.63 4.95 15.69
N GLU A 10 -1.80 4.64 14.69
CA GLU A 10 -0.79 5.57 14.16
C GLU A 10 -1.40 6.80 13.47
N VAL A 11 -2.45 6.59 12.68
CA VAL A 11 -3.23 7.68 12.07
C VAL A 11 -3.80 8.58 13.17
N GLY A 12 -4.34 7.97 14.23
CA GLY A 12 -4.96 8.66 15.35
C GLY A 12 -6.25 9.36 14.96
N THR A 13 -6.76 10.23 15.84
CA THR A 13 -8.07 10.89 15.66
C THR A 13 -7.97 12.38 15.34
N THR A 14 -6.78 12.99 15.46
CA THR A 14 -6.58 14.44 15.33
C THR A 14 -5.21 14.80 14.78
N GLY A 15 -5.10 15.93 14.08
CA GLY A 15 -3.85 16.43 13.51
C GLY A 15 -3.55 15.86 12.13
N SER A 16 -2.64 16.51 11.41
CA SER A 16 -2.31 16.16 10.03
C SER A 16 -1.51 14.86 9.93
N VAL A 17 -1.87 14.04 8.95
CA VAL A 17 -1.22 12.75 8.64
C VAL A 17 -0.89 12.70 7.16
N CYS A 18 0.26 12.12 6.83
CA CYS A 18 0.68 11.81 5.47
C CYS A 18 0.94 10.31 5.39
N VAL A 19 0.23 9.61 4.50
CA VAL A 19 0.48 8.19 4.25
C VAL A 19 1.60 8.07 3.23
N LYS A 20 2.66 7.34 3.58
CA LYS A 20 3.76 7.04 2.67
C LYS A 20 3.63 5.62 2.14
N GLY A 21 3.37 5.51 0.83
CA GLY A 21 3.52 4.25 0.09
C GLY A 21 4.98 3.99 -0.28
N GLY A 22 5.22 3.60 -1.53
CA GLY A 22 6.57 3.35 -2.06
C GLY A 22 7.51 4.55 -2.12
N GLY A 23 7.02 5.77 -1.90
CA GLY A 23 7.80 7.01 -2.04
C GLY A 23 8.29 7.29 -3.46
N THR A 24 7.82 6.55 -4.46
CA THR A 24 8.26 6.64 -5.86
C THR A 24 7.86 7.94 -6.55
N ARG A 25 6.95 8.71 -5.93
CA ARG A 25 6.52 10.05 -6.34
C ARG A 25 6.45 11.00 -5.13
N TRP A 26 7.36 10.84 -4.16
CA TRP A 26 7.28 11.53 -2.86
C TRP A 26 7.26 13.05 -2.95
N ASP A 27 7.96 13.63 -3.94
CA ASP A 27 8.04 15.08 -4.10
C ASP A 27 6.84 15.70 -4.84
N VAL A 28 5.90 14.87 -5.30
CA VAL A 28 4.67 15.34 -5.94
C VAL A 28 3.70 15.87 -4.87
N GLY A 29 3.34 17.15 -4.96
CA GLY A 29 2.45 17.80 -3.99
C GLY A 29 3.18 18.62 -2.92
N GLY A 30 4.51 18.67 -2.96
CA GLY A 30 5.34 19.47 -2.06
C GLY A 30 5.85 18.72 -0.84
N GLU A 31 6.65 19.40 -0.02
CA GLU A 31 7.26 18.81 1.18
C GLU A 31 6.22 18.54 2.27
N VAL A 32 6.47 17.48 3.04
CA VAL A 32 5.67 17.19 4.24
C VAL A 32 5.90 18.29 5.28
N GLY A 33 4.82 18.97 5.67
CA GLY A 33 4.86 20.04 6.65
C GLY A 33 5.36 19.60 8.02
N GLN A 34 5.90 20.55 8.80
CA GLN A 34 6.36 20.27 10.16
C GLN A 34 5.22 19.75 11.05
N GLY A 35 5.52 18.74 11.86
CA GLY A 35 4.55 18.14 12.79
C GLY A 35 3.52 17.21 12.13
N VAL A 36 3.58 16.98 10.82
CA VAL A 36 2.77 15.97 10.14
C VAL A 36 3.29 14.57 10.49
N ARG A 37 2.39 13.68 10.90
CA ARG A 37 2.75 12.28 11.14
C ARG A 37 2.83 11.54 9.81
N VAL A 38 3.99 10.95 9.53
CA VAL A 38 4.15 10.08 8.36
C VAL A 38 3.91 8.65 8.81
N VAL A 39 2.93 7.98 8.19
CA VAL A 39 2.51 6.62 8.53
C VAL A 39 2.60 5.71 7.31
N SER A 40 2.72 4.40 7.55
CA SER A 40 2.80 3.39 6.50
C SER A 40 1.57 2.48 6.58
N ALA A 41 0.88 2.31 5.45
CA ALA A 41 -0.26 1.39 5.41
C ALA A 41 0.20 -0.07 5.54
N PRO A 42 -0.66 -0.98 6.03
CA PRO A 42 -0.37 -2.41 6.09
C PRO A 42 0.07 -2.96 4.73
N SER A 43 0.91 -3.99 4.75
CA SER A 43 1.47 -4.63 3.56
C SER A 43 1.40 -6.14 3.68
N GLY A 44 1.37 -6.84 2.55
CA GLY A 44 1.16 -8.28 2.49
C GLY A 44 -0.10 -8.65 1.72
N ILE A 45 -0.28 -9.96 1.53
CA ILE A 45 -1.48 -10.57 0.97
C ILE A 45 -2.29 -11.13 2.13
N ASP A 46 -3.53 -10.67 2.30
CA ASP A 46 -4.43 -11.14 3.36
C ASP A 46 -5.25 -12.34 2.89
N ALA A 47 -5.70 -12.33 1.63
CA ALA A 47 -6.41 -13.44 1.02
C ALA A 47 -6.23 -13.42 -0.50
N TYR A 48 -6.21 -14.59 -1.12
CA TYR A 48 -6.18 -14.73 -2.57
C TYR A 48 -7.11 -15.86 -2.98
N ASP A 49 -8.09 -15.54 -3.81
CA ASP A 49 -8.97 -16.51 -4.46
C ASP A 49 -8.71 -16.46 -5.98
N PRO A 50 -7.87 -17.36 -6.52
CA PRO A 50 -7.58 -17.40 -7.95
C PRO A 50 -8.79 -17.79 -8.80
N ALA A 51 -9.75 -18.55 -8.27
CA ALA A 51 -10.92 -18.97 -9.02
C ALA A 51 -11.88 -17.80 -9.24
N GLU A 52 -12.00 -16.94 -8.23
CA GLU A 52 -12.80 -15.71 -8.28
C GLU A 52 -12.01 -14.52 -8.88
N MET A 53 -10.71 -14.69 -9.17
CA MET A 53 -9.80 -13.64 -9.65
C MET A 53 -9.76 -12.42 -8.69
N THR A 54 -9.78 -12.67 -7.39
CA THR A 54 -9.75 -11.62 -6.37
C THR A 54 -8.61 -11.82 -5.40
N VAL A 55 -7.97 -10.71 -5.01
CA VAL A 55 -6.90 -10.69 -4.03
C VAL A 55 -7.13 -9.53 -3.06
N LEU A 56 -7.05 -9.82 -1.77
CA LEU A 56 -7.08 -8.85 -0.69
C LEU A 56 -5.65 -8.60 -0.24
N VAL A 57 -5.24 -7.33 -0.27
CA VAL A 57 -3.88 -6.93 0.05
C VAL A 57 -3.87 -5.65 0.88
N GLY A 58 -2.83 -5.50 1.68
CA GLY A 58 -2.52 -4.22 2.29
C GLY A 58 -2.15 -3.17 1.25
N ALA A 59 -2.55 -1.91 1.47
CA ALA A 59 -2.25 -0.81 0.54
C ALA A 59 -0.73 -0.49 0.44
N GLY A 60 0.06 -0.90 1.44
CA GLY A 60 1.52 -0.84 1.46
C GLY A 60 2.21 -1.97 0.68
N THR A 61 1.48 -2.96 0.15
CA THR A 61 2.05 -4.04 -0.65
C THR A 61 2.66 -3.50 -1.93
N THR A 62 3.90 -3.88 -2.24
CA THR A 62 4.56 -3.45 -3.49
C THR A 62 3.91 -4.12 -4.70
N LEU A 63 3.87 -3.43 -5.84
CA LEU A 63 3.37 -4.01 -7.09
C LEU A 63 4.18 -5.24 -7.52
N THR A 64 5.48 -5.26 -7.21
CA THR A 64 6.35 -6.43 -7.47
C THR A 64 5.94 -7.63 -6.64
N ALA A 65 5.75 -7.48 -5.32
CA ALA A 65 5.33 -8.58 -4.46
C ALA A 65 3.95 -9.12 -4.84
N LEU A 66 3.02 -8.23 -5.22
CA LEU A 66 1.71 -8.64 -5.73
C LEU A 66 1.86 -9.44 -7.04
N ALA A 67 2.65 -8.95 -7.99
CA ALA A 67 2.86 -9.63 -9.26
C ALA A 67 3.48 -11.03 -9.09
N GLU A 68 4.42 -11.20 -8.16
CA GLU A 68 5.03 -12.51 -7.84
C GLU A 68 3.97 -13.53 -7.39
N VAL A 69 3.06 -13.14 -6.49
CA VAL A 69 2.00 -14.01 -5.98
C VAL A 69 0.97 -14.34 -7.07
N LEU A 70 0.57 -13.36 -7.88
CA LEU A 70 -0.39 -13.60 -8.97
C LEU A 70 0.18 -14.50 -10.08
N ALA A 71 1.49 -14.38 -10.34
CA ALA A 71 2.18 -15.16 -11.37
C ALA A 71 2.13 -16.67 -11.10
N GLU A 72 2.02 -17.11 -9.83
CA GLU A 72 1.83 -18.53 -9.46
C GLU A 72 0.60 -19.15 -10.13
N HIS A 73 -0.43 -18.34 -10.39
CA HIS A 73 -1.65 -18.74 -11.07
C HIS A 73 -1.77 -18.18 -12.49
N ARG A 74 -0.69 -17.60 -13.04
CA ARG A 74 -0.67 -16.91 -14.34
C ARG A 74 -1.69 -15.77 -14.42
N GLN A 75 -1.91 -15.09 -13.30
CA GLN A 75 -2.78 -13.92 -13.21
C GLN A 75 -1.92 -12.65 -13.10
N GLU A 76 -2.55 -11.51 -13.39
CA GLU A 76 -1.95 -10.19 -13.28
C GLU A 76 -3.01 -9.15 -12.93
N VAL A 77 -2.56 -7.99 -12.48
CA VAL A 77 -3.41 -6.81 -12.28
C VAL A 77 -2.89 -5.67 -13.15
N ALA A 78 -3.77 -4.90 -13.76
CA ALA A 78 -3.43 -3.76 -14.61
C ALA A 78 -3.03 -2.50 -13.82
N LEU A 79 -2.13 -2.67 -12.83
CA LEU A 79 -1.51 -1.57 -12.08
C LEU A 79 -0.07 -1.38 -12.53
N ALA A 80 0.35 -0.14 -12.71
CA ALA A 80 1.70 0.21 -13.13
C ALA A 80 2.25 1.38 -12.32
N GLY A 81 3.56 1.35 -12.08
CA GLY A 81 4.28 2.43 -11.41
C GLY A 81 5.78 2.19 -11.46
N PRO A 82 6.60 3.18 -11.06
CA PRO A 82 8.03 2.98 -10.89
C PRO A 82 8.32 1.81 -9.92
N VAL A 83 9.51 1.20 -10.03
CA VAL A 83 9.97 0.15 -9.10
C VAL A 83 9.84 0.64 -7.66
N GLY A 84 9.28 -0.19 -6.80
CA GLY A 84 8.99 0.15 -5.40
C GLY A 84 7.62 0.78 -5.16
N SER A 85 6.81 1.04 -6.20
CA SER A 85 5.42 1.51 -6.02
C SER A 85 4.59 0.49 -5.27
N THR A 86 3.66 0.97 -4.44
CA THR A 86 2.72 0.14 -3.69
C THR A 86 1.33 0.20 -4.31
N VAL A 87 0.47 -0.77 -3.99
CA VAL A 87 -0.92 -0.84 -4.46
C VAL A 87 -1.66 0.46 -4.16
N GLY A 88 -1.62 0.93 -2.91
CA GLY A 88 -2.26 2.18 -2.50
C GLY A 88 -1.62 3.44 -3.09
N GLY A 89 -0.37 3.38 -3.53
CA GLY A 89 0.28 4.51 -4.22
C GLY A 89 -0.02 4.57 -5.72
N ALA A 90 -0.59 3.52 -6.29
CA ALA A 90 -0.94 3.42 -7.71
C ALA A 90 -2.42 3.71 -8.00
N LEU A 91 -3.28 3.71 -6.97
CA LEU A 91 -4.70 4.07 -7.01
C LEU A 91 -4.89 5.58 -6.79
#